data_AF-A0A3N5NEX4-F1
#
_entry.id   AF-A0A3N5NEX4-F1
#
_cell.length_a   1.000
_cell.length_b   1.000
_cell.length_c   1.000
_cell.angle_alpha   90.00
_cell.angle_beta   90.00
_cell.angle_gamma   90.00
#
_symmetry.space_group_name_H-M   'P 1'
#
loop_
_entity.id
_entity.type
_entity.pdbx_description
1 polymer ?
#
loop_
_entity_poly.entity_id
_entity_poly.type
_entity_poly.pdbx_seq_one_letter_code
_entity_poly.pdbx_strand_id
1 'polypeptide(L)'
;MSEQTIYTKTAKGVLEIKNRTIRLPRDLERIFMLVDGKSSVGDLLQKQSGMAYEEMDKALEKLAADGFIKIFSTGGVATVQPPSPRIADPNETVRMMRPPTMRISEPAAVAEKRSDLADLDFTSPESLNKLNQVAEARARAEAEAKARAEAQSRVRHESEQRAAMEAKAKLVAQAQAQAEARARAEAESRVRAAAVAREQAEADVRGATEAQARAEAEARMRAAVEIKQRYEDEVKARAQAESLARAEAENRARAEAEAQERARMSAQAEAEALARARAEAQARAELEAKLQAMARMLAEAQLKAKAEAEARARVEAEAKEREDAERQAREDAERRAQEEADARVRAEAEAKAREEAERKAREEAEQRAREEAEARARIEEEARRQEESFRLAREEAEAKAIAAEEARRQALAQLETEVQARTAAQAEARREADARAAAANLAREQVEAQIKAEAEARARAAEERSTEALAQLEAAMRAREEA
;
A
#
# COMPACT_ATOMS: atom_id res chain seq x y z
N MET A 1 -39.68 6.44 -5.03
CA MET A 1 -38.64 7.10 -5.85
C MET A 1 -39.04 7.05 -7.34
N SER A 2 -38.36 7.71 -8.28
CA SER A 2 -38.76 7.67 -9.70
C SER A 2 -38.44 6.32 -10.33
N GLU A 3 -39.32 5.78 -11.19
CA GLU A 3 -39.15 4.46 -11.86
C GLU A 3 -37.85 4.35 -12.68
N GLN A 4 -37.25 5.49 -13.04
CA GLN A 4 -36.03 5.61 -13.84
C GLN A 4 -34.74 5.72 -13.00
N THR A 5 -34.82 5.50 -11.68
CA THR A 5 -33.63 5.57 -10.81
C THR A 5 -32.77 4.32 -11.01
N ILE A 6 -31.46 4.50 -11.22
CA ILE A 6 -30.52 3.38 -11.36
C ILE A 6 -29.72 3.25 -10.07
N TYR A 7 -29.69 2.05 -9.51
CA TYR A 7 -28.90 1.72 -8.32
C TYR A 7 -27.68 0.88 -8.69
N THR A 8 -26.57 1.10 -8.00
CA THR A 8 -25.35 0.30 -8.11
C THR A 8 -24.98 -0.32 -6.77
N LYS A 9 -24.34 -1.49 -6.79
CA LYS A 9 -23.88 -2.19 -5.57
C LYS A 9 -22.65 -1.47 -5.00
N THR A 10 -22.62 -1.31 -3.68
CA THR A 10 -21.43 -0.77 -3.01
C THR A 10 -20.44 -1.89 -2.69
N ALA A 11 -19.16 -1.54 -2.54
CA ALA A 11 -18.12 -2.51 -2.14
C ALA A 11 -18.45 -3.16 -0.78
N LYS A 12 -19.05 -2.40 0.13
CA LYS A 12 -19.55 -2.90 1.43
C LYS A 12 -20.61 -3.97 1.22
N GLY A 13 -21.61 -3.71 0.38
CA GLY A 13 -22.69 -4.67 0.19
C GLY A 13 -22.29 -5.95 -0.52
N VAL A 14 -21.34 -5.88 -1.46
CA VAL A 14 -20.82 -7.07 -2.14
C VAL A 14 -19.98 -7.94 -1.19
N LEU A 15 -19.17 -7.32 -0.32
CA LEU A 15 -18.35 -8.03 0.66
C LEU A 15 -19.20 -8.70 1.75
N GLU A 16 -20.23 -8.02 2.24
CA GLU A 16 -21.05 -8.52 3.35
C GLU A 16 -21.92 -9.73 2.95
N ILE A 17 -22.46 -9.76 1.73
CA ILE A 17 -23.20 -10.93 1.22
C ILE A 17 -22.26 -12.11 0.96
N LYS A 18 -21.05 -11.85 0.44
CA LYS A 18 -20.06 -12.91 0.19
C LYS A 18 -19.55 -13.54 1.49
N ASN A 19 -19.38 -12.74 2.55
CA ASN A 19 -18.91 -13.20 3.86
C ASN A 19 -20.03 -13.67 4.79
N ARG A 20 -21.31 -13.60 4.37
CA ARG A 20 -22.52 -13.98 5.15
C ARG A 20 -22.59 -13.32 6.54
N THR A 21 -21.95 -12.16 6.71
CA THR A 21 -21.75 -11.54 8.02
C THR A 21 -23.03 -10.91 8.55
N ILE A 22 -23.96 -10.53 7.65
CA ILE A 22 -25.29 -10.03 7.99
C ILE A 22 -26.30 -10.87 7.21
N ARG A 23 -27.22 -11.57 7.90
CA ARG A 23 -28.34 -12.28 7.26
C ARG A 23 -29.37 -11.26 6.80
N LEU A 24 -29.25 -10.77 5.58
CA LEU A 24 -30.32 -10.02 4.95
C LEU A 24 -31.56 -10.94 4.79
N PRO A 25 -32.78 -10.41 4.99
CA PRO A 25 -34.01 -11.09 4.60
C PRO A 25 -33.91 -11.56 3.13
N ARG A 26 -34.43 -12.77 2.84
CA ARG A 26 -34.31 -13.40 1.51
C ARG A 26 -34.80 -12.53 0.36
N ASP A 27 -35.77 -11.66 0.61
CA ASP A 27 -36.31 -10.74 -0.38
C ASP A 27 -35.32 -9.60 -0.71
N LEU A 28 -34.61 -9.07 0.29
CA LEU A 28 -33.58 -8.05 0.10
C LEU A 28 -32.32 -8.60 -0.57
N GLU A 29 -31.94 -9.85 -0.26
CA GLU A 29 -30.81 -10.51 -0.91
C GLU A 29 -31.06 -10.74 -2.40
N ARG A 30 -32.27 -11.18 -2.77
CA ARG A 30 -32.66 -11.37 -4.18
C ARG A 30 -32.65 -10.07 -4.97
N ILE A 31 -33.23 -9.01 -4.40
CA ILE A 31 -33.25 -7.68 -5.02
C ILE A 31 -31.81 -7.17 -5.17
N PHE A 32 -30.99 -7.28 -4.13
CA PHE A 32 -29.58 -6.90 -4.20
C PHE A 32 -28.81 -7.68 -5.27
N MET A 33 -29.09 -8.97 -5.47
CA MET A 33 -28.46 -9.75 -6.54
C MET A 33 -28.80 -9.21 -7.94
N LEU A 34 -30.02 -8.72 -8.14
CA LEU A 34 -30.52 -8.18 -9.42
C LEU A 34 -30.03 -6.77 -9.76
N VAL A 35 -29.60 -5.97 -8.77
CA VAL A 35 -29.12 -4.59 -8.98
C VAL A 35 -27.76 -4.58 -9.70
N ASP A 36 -27.73 -4.37 -11.00
CA ASP A 36 -26.53 -4.47 -11.85
C ASP A 36 -25.89 -3.12 -12.24
N GLY A 37 -26.41 -2.00 -11.72
CA GLY A 37 -25.93 -0.66 -12.09
C GLY A 37 -26.43 -0.16 -13.46
N LYS A 38 -27.31 -0.92 -14.12
CA LYS A 38 -27.83 -0.59 -15.47
C LYS A 38 -29.35 -0.65 -15.56
N SER A 39 -29.97 -1.53 -14.79
CA SER A 39 -31.43 -1.69 -14.74
C SER A 39 -32.06 -0.55 -13.92
N SER A 40 -33.10 0.06 -14.48
CA SER A 40 -33.94 1.03 -13.74
C SER A 40 -34.86 0.31 -12.74
N VAL A 41 -35.44 1.04 -11.79
CA VAL A 41 -36.43 0.46 -10.85
C VAL A 41 -37.59 -0.21 -11.59
N GLY A 42 -38.03 0.37 -12.72
CA GLY A 42 -39.05 -0.23 -13.59
C GLY A 42 -38.60 -1.56 -14.21
N ASP A 43 -37.34 -1.67 -14.66
CA ASP A 43 -36.79 -2.91 -15.22
C ASP A 43 -36.58 -3.99 -14.15
N LEU A 44 -36.22 -3.59 -12.93
CA LEU A 44 -36.08 -4.49 -11.78
C LEU A 44 -37.44 -5.07 -11.36
N LEU A 45 -38.51 -4.27 -11.43
CA LEU A 45 -39.87 -4.73 -11.17
C LEU A 45 -40.35 -5.77 -12.20
N GLN A 46 -40.02 -5.56 -13.49
CA GLN A 46 -40.36 -6.53 -14.54
C GLN A 46 -39.61 -7.86 -14.36
N LYS A 47 -38.32 -7.80 -13.99
CA LYS A 47 -37.48 -8.98 -13.75
C LYS A 47 -37.89 -9.77 -12.50
N GLN A 48 -38.53 -9.12 -11.53
CA GLN A 48 -39.06 -9.75 -10.32
C GLN A 48 -40.59 -9.76 -10.34
N SER A 49 -41.15 -10.52 -11.28
CA SER A 49 -42.59 -10.63 -11.51
C SER A 49 -43.28 -11.27 -10.29
N GLY A 50 -43.83 -10.44 -9.40
CA GLY A 50 -44.54 -10.89 -8.18
C GLY A 50 -44.43 -9.96 -6.97
N MET A 51 -43.67 -8.87 -7.04
CA MET A 51 -43.55 -7.87 -5.97
C MET A 51 -44.25 -6.57 -6.36
N ALA A 52 -44.94 -5.91 -5.42
CA ALA A 52 -45.55 -4.61 -5.67
C ALA A 52 -44.48 -3.50 -5.75
N TYR A 53 -44.73 -2.45 -6.53
CA TYR A 53 -43.80 -1.32 -6.67
C TYR A 53 -43.41 -0.71 -5.32
N GLU A 54 -44.38 -0.60 -4.39
CA GLU A 54 -44.14 -0.08 -3.05
C GLU A 54 -43.23 -0.97 -2.19
N GLU A 55 -43.28 -2.29 -2.37
CA GLU A 55 -42.43 -3.23 -1.65
C GLU A 55 -40.99 -3.17 -2.18
N MET A 56 -40.84 -3.02 -3.50
CA MET A 56 -39.54 -2.82 -4.15
C MET A 56 -38.90 -1.49 -3.76
N ASP A 57 -39.67 -0.40 -3.73
CA ASP A 57 -39.17 0.93 -3.34
C ASP A 57 -38.71 0.92 -1.87
N LYS A 58 -39.51 0.33 -0.96
CA LYS A 58 -39.13 0.14 0.46
C LYS A 58 -37.90 -0.75 0.64
N ALA A 59 -37.75 -1.79 -0.21
CA ALA A 59 -36.59 -2.67 -0.17
C ALA A 59 -35.31 -1.97 -0.63
N LEU A 60 -35.39 -1.20 -1.72
CA LEU A 60 -34.26 -0.41 -2.23
C LEU A 60 -33.88 0.72 -1.26
N GLU A 61 -34.87 1.35 -0.60
CA GLU A 61 -34.61 2.35 0.43
C GLU A 61 -33.87 1.76 1.63
N LYS A 62 -34.29 0.58 2.12
CA LYS A 62 -33.59 -0.12 3.21
C LYS A 62 -32.17 -0.53 2.82
N LEU A 63 -32.00 -1.10 1.63
CA LEU A 63 -30.66 -1.45 1.11
C LEU A 63 -29.77 -0.22 0.93
N ALA A 64 -30.35 0.93 0.58
CA ALA A 64 -29.61 2.19 0.48
C ALA A 64 -29.25 2.75 1.87
N ALA A 65 -30.18 2.70 2.83
CA ALA A 65 -29.99 3.15 4.21
C ALA A 65 -28.90 2.36 4.94
N ASP A 66 -28.87 1.04 4.75
CA ASP A 66 -27.84 0.16 5.31
C ASP A 66 -26.48 0.26 4.55
N GLY A 67 -26.48 0.96 3.42
CA GLY A 67 -25.30 1.27 2.61
C GLY A 67 -24.88 0.14 1.67
N PHE A 68 -25.76 -0.83 1.39
CA PHE A 68 -25.54 -1.91 0.43
C PHE A 68 -25.60 -1.41 -1.03
N ILE A 69 -26.49 -0.47 -1.33
CA ILE A 69 -26.65 0.10 -2.68
C ILE A 69 -26.55 1.62 -2.65
N LYS A 70 -26.14 2.22 -3.77
CA LYS A 70 -26.07 3.68 -3.96
C LYS A 70 -26.77 4.08 -5.25
N ILE A 71 -27.43 5.23 -5.24
CA ILE A 71 -28.05 5.81 -6.44
C ILE A 71 -26.93 6.24 -7.40
N PHE A 72 -26.96 5.70 -8.62
CA PHE A 72 -26.00 5.98 -9.68
C PHE A 72 -26.51 7.09 -10.61
N SER A 73 -27.82 7.16 -10.87
CA SER A 73 -28.44 8.25 -11.62
C SER A 73 -29.92 8.38 -11.27
N THR A 74 -30.34 9.60 -10.90
CA THR A 74 -31.74 10.00 -10.84
C THR A 74 -32.06 10.69 -12.17
N GLY A 75 -32.94 10.09 -12.97
CA GLY A 75 -33.25 10.56 -14.32
C GLY A 75 -33.53 12.07 -14.40
N GLY A 76 -32.60 12.80 -15.03
CA GLY A 76 -32.80 14.07 -15.68
C GLY A 76 -32.73 13.82 -17.19
N VAL A 77 -33.79 14.20 -17.88
CA VAL A 77 -34.10 13.87 -19.28
C VAL A 77 -32.93 14.15 -20.24
N ALA A 78 -32.39 13.11 -20.87
CA ALA A 78 -31.58 13.23 -22.08
C ALA A 78 -32.36 12.61 -23.24
N THR A 79 -33.15 13.45 -23.92
CA THR A 79 -33.80 13.09 -25.18
C THR A 79 -32.72 12.93 -26.26
N VAL A 80 -32.58 11.68 -26.71
CA VAL A 80 -31.90 11.30 -27.94
C VAL A 80 -32.65 11.90 -29.12
N GLN A 81 -31.95 12.66 -29.98
CA GLN A 81 -32.42 12.96 -31.33
C GLN A 81 -31.30 12.68 -32.35
N PRO A 82 -31.52 11.81 -33.36
CA PRO A 82 -30.54 11.49 -34.40
C PRO A 82 -30.49 12.53 -35.54
N PRO A 83 -29.46 12.50 -36.41
CA PRO A 83 -29.05 13.64 -37.24
C PRO A 83 -29.49 13.56 -38.72
N SER A 84 -29.63 14.72 -39.38
CA SER A 84 -29.35 15.06 -40.82
C SER A 84 -30.30 16.17 -41.36
N PRO A 85 -30.02 16.89 -42.48
CA PRO A 85 -28.87 16.85 -43.39
C PRO A 85 -28.21 18.22 -43.72
N ARG A 86 -27.20 18.13 -44.62
CA ARG A 86 -26.38 19.16 -45.28
C ARG A 86 -27.15 20.08 -46.25
N ILE A 87 -26.39 21.05 -46.80
CA ILE A 87 -26.60 21.96 -47.96
C ILE A 87 -26.99 23.37 -47.46
N ALA A 88 -26.28 24.47 -47.73
CA ALA A 88 -25.64 24.89 -48.97
C ALA A 88 -24.35 25.70 -48.78
N ASP A 89 -23.47 25.53 -49.76
CA ASP A 89 -22.31 26.37 -50.10
C ASP A 89 -22.74 27.69 -50.82
N PRO A 90 -21.79 28.63 -51.04
CA PRO A 90 -22.01 30.06 -51.05
C PRO A 90 -22.12 30.65 -52.46
N ASN A 91 -23.17 31.41 -52.73
CA ASN A 91 -23.15 32.52 -53.70
C ASN A 91 -24.45 33.31 -53.66
N GLU A 92 -24.44 34.49 -53.05
CA GLU A 92 -25.38 35.55 -53.46
C GLU A 92 -24.63 36.89 -53.50
N THR A 93 -23.86 37.01 -54.58
CA THR A 93 -23.82 38.18 -55.45
C THR A 93 -24.27 39.49 -54.84
N VAL A 94 -23.28 40.28 -54.39
CA VAL A 94 -23.13 41.72 -54.63
C VAL A 94 -24.38 42.39 -55.23
N ARG A 95 -25.25 42.94 -54.38
CA ARG A 95 -26.19 43.98 -54.79
C ARG A 95 -25.66 45.32 -54.27
N MET A 96 -24.73 45.88 -55.04
CA MET A 96 -24.30 47.27 -54.88
C MET A 96 -25.53 48.18 -54.94
N MET A 97 -25.78 48.92 -53.87
CA MET A 97 -26.73 50.02 -53.85
C MET A 97 -26.12 51.17 -54.67
N ARG A 98 -26.40 51.14 -55.96
CA ARG A 98 -26.05 52.17 -56.94
C ARG A 98 -26.81 53.46 -56.58
N PRO A 99 -26.14 54.63 -56.46
CA PRO A 99 -26.82 55.89 -56.21
C PRO A 99 -27.73 56.23 -57.41
N PRO A 100 -28.92 56.82 -57.21
CA PRO A 100 -29.79 57.18 -58.32
C PRO A 100 -29.11 58.24 -59.19
N THR A 101 -28.94 57.86 -60.45
CA THR A 101 -28.57 58.68 -61.58
C THR A 101 -29.39 59.97 -61.64
N MET A 102 -28.66 61.06 -61.87
CA MET A 102 -29.17 62.32 -62.41
C MET A 102 -30.29 62.07 -63.42
N ARG A 103 -31.51 62.52 -63.09
CA ARG A 103 -32.45 62.98 -64.10
C ARG A 103 -32.22 64.47 -64.26
N ILE A 104 -31.51 64.83 -65.32
CA ILE A 104 -31.60 66.14 -65.92
C ILE A 104 -33.02 66.21 -66.49
N SER A 105 -33.95 66.72 -65.68
CA SER A 105 -35.24 67.18 -66.19
C SER A 105 -34.98 68.46 -66.97
N GLU A 106 -35.37 68.42 -68.23
CA GLU A 106 -35.40 69.51 -69.20
C GLU A 106 -35.77 70.86 -68.55
N PRO A 107 -35.08 71.96 -68.90
CA PRO A 107 -35.59 73.28 -68.57
C PRO A 107 -36.85 73.52 -69.39
N ALA A 108 -37.99 73.60 -68.71
CA ALA A 108 -39.22 74.10 -69.30
C ALA A 108 -38.95 75.49 -69.87
N ALA A 109 -39.15 75.60 -71.18
CA ALA A 109 -39.20 76.85 -71.91
C ALA A 109 -40.16 77.82 -71.21
N VAL A 110 -39.60 78.82 -70.53
CA VAL A 110 -40.30 80.08 -70.30
C VAL A 110 -39.92 80.97 -71.44
N ALA A 111 -40.93 81.16 -72.28
CA ALA A 111 -40.97 82.00 -73.46
C ALA A 111 -40.21 83.31 -73.29
N GLU A 112 -39.49 83.62 -74.36
CA GLU A 112 -39.16 84.96 -74.77
C GLU A 112 -40.24 85.98 -74.40
N LYS A 113 -39.86 86.95 -73.57
CA LYS A 113 -40.14 88.35 -73.85
C LYS A 113 -38.82 89.12 -73.76
N ARG A 114 -38.02 88.97 -74.82
CA ARG A 114 -37.04 89.99 -75.22
C ARG A 114 -37.74 90.96 -76.18
N SER A 115 -38.67 91.71 -75.62
CA SER A 115 -39.16 93.00 -76.09
C SER A 115 -39.21 93.78 -74.78
N ASP A 116 -38.21 94.58 -74.42
CA ASP A 116 -37.99 95.90 -75.00
C ASP A 116 -36.51 96.31 -74.80
N LEU A 117 -35.68 96.07 -75.82
CA LEU A 117 -34.27 96.50 -75.86
C LEU A 117 -33.96 97.33 -77.12
N ALA A 118 -35.01 97.87 -77.75
CA ALA A 118 -34.90 98.76 -78.92
C ALA A 118 -35.32 100.21 -78.63
N ASP A 119 -35.72 100.55 -77.40
CA ASP A 119 -36.08 101.92 -76.96
C ASP A 119 -35.48 102.26 -75.58
N LEU A 120 -34.19 101.96 -75.40
CA LEU A 120 -33.43 102.48 -74.26
C LEU A 120 -32.64 103.67 -74.74
N ASP A 121 -33.15 104.86 -74.45
CA ASP A 121 -32.34 106.08 -74.51
C ASP A 121 -31.23 105.98 -73.45
N PHE A 122 -30.04 105.59 -73.88
CA PHE A 122 -28.82 105.47 -73.07
C PHE A 122 -28.21 106.82 -72.68
N THR A 123 -28.85 107.94 -73.07
CA THR A 123 -28.39 109.30 -72.74
C THR A 123 -29.24 110.01 -71.67
N SER A 124 -30.29 109.35 -71.15
CA SER A 124 -31.13 109.87 -70.06
C SER A 124 -30.64 109.43 -68.66
N PRO A 125 -30.54 110.35 -67.68
CA PRO A 125 -30.07 110.03 -66.33
C PRO A 125 -30.95 109.04 -65.55
N GLU A 126 -32.23 108.89 -65.93
CA GLU A 126 -33.16 107.95 -65.27
C GLU A 126 -32.94 106.48 -65.69
N SER A 127 -32.63 106.23 -66.96
CA SER A 127 -32.36 104.87 -67.48
C SER A 127 -31.08 104.29 -66.88
N LEU A 128 -30.04 105.12 -66.72
CA LEU A 128 -28.79 104.75 -66.06
C LEU A 128 -29.00 104.43 -64.57
N ASN A 129 -29.83 105.21 -63.87
CA ASN A 129 -30.12 104.96 -62.45
C ASN A 129 -30.89 103.64 -62.25
N LYS A 130 -31.88 103.34 -63.10
CA LYS A 130 -32.59 102.06 -63.07
C LYS A 130 -31.68 100.87 -63.40
N LEU A 131 -30.80 101.00 -64.40
CA LEU A 131 -29.83 99.96 -64.73
C LEU A 131 -28.84 99.74 -63.58
N ASN A 132 -28.40 100.82 -62.92
CA ASN A 132 -27.51 100.74 -61.76
C ASN A 132 -28.23 100.09 -60.56
N GLN A 133 -29.50 100.40 -60.31
CA GLN A 133 -30.31 99.76 -59.27
C GLN A 133 -30.55 98.26 -59.54
N VAL A 134 -30.79 97.86 -60.79
CA VAL A 134 -30.92 96.44 -61.17
C VAL A 134 -29.58 95.71 -61.06
N ALA A 135 -28.48 96.35 -61.44
CA ALA A 135 -27.14 95.81 -61.27
C ALA A 135 -26.77 95.65 -59.80
N GLU A 136 -27.06 96.65 -58.95
CA GLU A 136 -26.85 96.59 -57.51
C GLU A 136 -27.75 95.55 -56.83
N ALA A 137 -29.03 95.45 -57.21
CA ALA A 137 -29.94 94.43 -56.68
C ALA A 137 -29.49 93.02 -57.08
N ARG A 138 -29.02 92.84 -58.32
CA ARG A 138 -28.46 91.56 -58.79
C ARG A 138 -27.15 91.23 -58.07
N ALA A 139 -26.25 92.20 -57.89
CA ALA A 139 -25.00 92.01 -57.15
C ALA A 139 -25.27 91.66 -55.67
N ARG A 140 -26.26 92.31 -55.04
CA ARG A 140 -26.70 91.99 -53.67
C ARG A 140 -27.34 90.60 -53.58
N ALA A 141 -28.21 90.22 -54.52
CA ALA A 141 -28.84 88.91 -54.55
C ALA A 141 -27.81 87.79 -54.81
N GLU A 142 -26.82 88.02 -55.68
CA GLU A 142 -25.72 87.08 -55.93
C GLU A 142 -24.79 86.96 -54.73
N ALA A 143 -24.43 88.08 -54.08
CA ALA A 143 -23.66 88.07 -52.84
C ALA A 143 -24.40 87.36 -51.70
N GLU A 144 -25.70 87.58 -51.57
CA GLU A 144 -26.53 86.91 -50.56
C GLU A 144 -26.71 85.42 -50.86
N ALA A 145 -26.91 85.03 -52.12
CA ALA A 145 -26.97 83.63 -52.52
C ALA A 145 -25.64 82.91 -52.27
N LYS A 146 -24.51 83.57 -52.55
CA LYS A 146 -23.17 83.04 -52.27
C LYS A 146 -22.92 82.93 -50.76
N ALA A 147 -23.27 83.95 -49.97
CA ALA A 147 -23.16 83.90 -48.51
C ALA A 147 -24.05 82.81 -47.90
N ARG A 148 -25.27 82.61 -48.41
CA ARG A 148 -26.17 81.53 -47.98
C ARG A 148 -25.63 80.15 -48.39
N ALA A 149 -25.07 80.00 -49.58
CA ALA A 149 -24.46 78.74 -50.04
C ALA A 149 -23.22 78.39 -49.22
N GLU A 150 -22.35 79.36 -48.93
CA GLU A 150 -21.17 79.17 -48.08
C GLU A 150 -21.56 78.86 -46.63
N ALA A 151 -22.56 79.54 -46.06
CA ALA A 151 -23.09 79.25 -44.74
C ALA A 151 -23.69 77.83 -44.67
N GLN A 152 -24.47 77.42 -45.68
CA GLN A 152 -25.02 76.06 -45.76
C GLN A 152 -23.93 75.00 -45.90
N SER A 153 -22.89 75.26 -46.70
CA SER A 153 -21.74 74.34 -46.83
C SER A 153 -20.96 74.21 -45.54
N ARG A 154 -20.77 75.30 -44.78
CA ARG A 154 -20.10 75.27 -43.48
C ARG A 154 -20.91 74.48 -42.45
N VAL A 155 -22.23 74.72 -42.36
CA VAL A 155 -23.11 73.98 -41.45
C VAL A 155 -23.15 72.48 -41.79
N ARG A 156 -23.18 72.12 -43.08
CA ARG A 156 -23.10 70.71 -43.51
C ARG A 156 -21.76 70.07 -43.18
N HIS A 157 -20.65 70.77 -43.46
CA HIS A 157 -19.33 70.22 -43.16
C HIS A 157 -19.11 70.06 -41.65
N GLU A 158 -19.58 71.01 -40.84
CA GLU A 158 -19.51 70.93 -39.38
C GLU A 158 -20.40 69.82 -38.83
N SER A 159 -21.61 69.61 -39.37
CA SER A 159 -22.49 68.51 -38.94
C SER A 159 -21.95 67.14 -39.36
N GLU A 160 -21.36 67.03 -40.55
CA GLU A 160 -20.69 65.81 -41.02
C GLU A 160 -19.44 65.49 -40.20
N GLN A 161 -18.62 66.49 -39.86
CA GLN A 161 -17.46 66.31 -38.98
C GLN A 161 -17.91 65.89 -37.56
N ARG A 162 -18.96 66.50 -37.01
CA ARG A 162 -19.53 66.10 -35.72
C ARG A 162 -20.07 64.68 -35.75
N ALA A 163 -20.83 64.31 -36.78
CA ALA A 163 -21.34 62.95 -36.96
C ALA A 163 -20.21 61.92 -37.14
N ALA A 164 -19.15 62.27 -37.88
CA ALA A 164 -17.98 61.42 -38.06
C ALA A 164 -17.18 61.24 -36.76
N MET A 165 -17.02 62.30 -35.96
CA MET A 165 -16.37 62.23 -34.65
C MET A 165 -17.20 61.44 -33.64
N GLU A 166 -18.52 61.61 -33.64
CA GLU A 166 -19.43 60.84 -32.79
C GLU A 166 -19.44 59.35 -33.18
N ALA A 167 -19.45 59.03 -34.47
CA ALA A 167 -19.34 57.65 -34.96
C ALA A 167 -18.00 57.01 -34.57
N LYS A 168 -16.89 57.75 -34.71
CA LYS A 168 -15.56 57.30 -34.25
C LYS A 168 -15.53 57.09 -32.74
N ALA A 169 -16.08 58.01 -31.95
CA ALA A 169 -16.16 57.87 -30.49
C ALA A 169 -16.97 56.64 -30.07
N LYS A 170 -18.09 56.36 -30.74
CA LYS A 170 -18.90 55.15 -30.52
C LYS A 170 -18.14 53.87 -30.86
N LEU A 171 -17.40 53.83 -31.97
CA LEU A 171 -16.58 52.67 -32.34
C LEU A 171 -15.45 52.41 -31.33
N VAL A 172 -14.78 53.47 -30.86
CA VAL A 172 -13.74 53.36 -29.83
C VAL A 172 -14.33 52.87 -28.50
N ALA A 173 -15.47 53.41 -28.07
CA ALA A 173 -16.16 52.95 -26.86
C ALA A 173 -16.61 51.49 -26.96
N GLN A 174 -17.11 51.06 -28.12
CA GLN A 174 -17.47 49.66 -28.37
C GLN A 174 -16.24 48.74 -28.37
N ALA A 175 -15.13 49.15 -28.99
CA ALA A 175 -13.89 48.38 -28.99
C ALA A 175 -13.30 48.24 -27.58
N GLN A 176 -13.32 49.31 -26.78
CA GLN A 176 -12.89 49.29 -25.38
C GLN A 176 -13.77 48.38 -24.52
N ALA A 177 -15.11 48.48 -24.64
CA ALA A 177 -16.04 47.62 -23.92
C ALA A 177 -15.86 46.14 -24.28
N GLN A 178 -15.63 45.82 -25.56
CA GLN A 178 -15.33 44.44 -25.99
C GLN A 178 -13.97 43.96 -25.49
N ALA A 179 -12.95 44.81 -25.47
CA ALA A 179 -11.64 44.46 -24.94
C ALA A 179 -11.68 44.19 -23.43
N GLU A 180 -12.38 45.02 -22.64
CA GLU A 180 -12.58 44.79 -21.22
C GLU A 180 -13.41 43.53 -20.94
N ALA A 181 -14.48 43.29 -21.71
CA ALA A 181 -15.29 42.08 -21.54
C ALA A 181 -14.47 40.81 -21.82
N ARG A 182 -13.63 40.82 -22.86
CA ARG A 182 -12.71 39.71 -23.16
C ARG A 182 -11.64 39.53 -22.07
N ALA A 183 -11.03 40.62 -21.60
CA ALA A 183 -10.04 40.57 -20.53
C ALA A 183 -10.64 40.01 -19.21
N ARG A 184 -11.87 40.41 -18.88
CA ARG A 184 -12.61 39.87 -17.72
C ARG A 184 -12.93 38.39 -17.89
N ALA A 185 -13.44 37.98 -19.06
CA ALA A 185 -13.75 36.57 -19.33
C ALA A 185 -12.50 35.68 -19.28
N GLU A 186 -11.37 36.15 -19.82
CA GLU A 186 -10.11 35.43 -19.78
C GLU A 186 -9.55 35.35 -18.36
N ALA A 187 -9.60 36.44 -17.59
CA ALA A 187 -9.19 36.46 -16.19
C ALA A 187 -10.05 35.49 -15.35
N GLU A 188 -11.37 35.50 -15.55
CA GLU A 188 -12.27 34.58 -14.85
C GLU A 188 -12.02 33.12 -15.23
N SER A 189 -11.79 32.84 -16.51
CA SER A 189 -11.43 31.49 -16.97
C SER A 189 -10.12 31.00 -16.36
N ARG A 190 -9.11 31.88 -16.24
CA ARG A 190 -7.83 31.55 -15.61
C ARG A 190 -7.98 31.28 -14.12
N VAL A 191 -8.80 32.07 -13.41
CA VAL A 191 -9.09 31.84 -11.99
C VAL A 191 -9.83 30.51 -11.78
N ARG A 192 -10.82 30.20 -12.62
CA ARG A 192 -11.54 28.92 -12.56
C ARG A 192 -10.61 27.73 -12.85
N ALA A 193 -9.76 27.83 -13.88
CA ALA A 193 -8.77 26.80 -14.19
C ALA A 193 -7.76 26.61 -13.04
N ALA A 194 -7.28 27.70 -12.44
CA ALA A 194 -6.38 27.63 -11.29
C ALA A 194 -7.05 27.03 -10.04
N ALA A 195 -8.34 27.32 -9.82
CA ALA A 195 -9.10 26.74 -8.71
C ALA A 195 -9.27 25.21 -8.88
N VAL A 196 -9.65 24.75 -10.08
CA VAL A 196 -9.77 23.31 -10.38
C VAL A 196 -8.42 22.60 -10.26
N ALA A 197 -7.34 23.20 -10.76
CA ALA A 197 -5.99 22.62 -10.64
C ALA A 197 -5.53 22.50 -9.18
N ARG A 198 -5.87 23.50 -8.34
CA ARG A 198 -5.58 23.44 -6.90
C ARG A 198 -6.41 22.38 -6.19
N GLU A 199 -7.69 22.26 -6.50
CA GLU A 199 -8.57 21.24 -5.92
C GLU A 199 -8.10 19.82 -6.27
N GLN A 200 -7.69 19.59 -7.51
CA GLN A 200 -7.10 18.32 -7.94
C GLN A 200 -5.78 18.03 -7.21
N ALA A 201 -4.87 19.01 -7.12
CA ALA A 201 -3.62 18.84 -6.39
C ALA A 201 -3.84 18.56 -4.89
N GLU A 202 -4.81 19.23 -4.26
CA GLU A 202 -5.18 18.96 -2.87
C GLU A 202 -5.81 17.57 -2.69
N ALA A 203 -6.66 17.13 -3.63
CA ALA A 203 -7.24 15.79 -3.62
C ALA A 203 -6.17 14.70 -3.77
N ASP A 204 -5.18 14.90 -4.65
CA ASP A 204 -4.06 13.97 -4.83
C ASP A 204 -3.18 13.89 -3.58
N VAL A 205 -2.86 15.03 -2.96
CA VAL A 205 -2.11 15.06 -1.70
C VAL A 205 -2.88 14.40 -0.55
N ARG A 206 -4.20 14.62 -0.47
CA ARG A 206 -5.05 13.93 0.53
C ARG A 206 -5.12 12.43 0.26
N GLY A 207 -5.29 12.01 -0.99
CA GLY A 207 -5.28 10.60 -1.36
C GLY A 207 -3.97 9.91 -1.02
N ALA A 208 -2.84 10.55 -1.30
CA ALA A 208 -1.51 10.04 -0.97
C ALA A 208 -1.29 9.94 0.56
N THR A 209 -1.68 10.96 1.33
CA THR A 209 -1.52 10.95 2.79
C THR A 209 -2.45 9.94 3.47
N GLU A 210 -3.69 9.79 3.00
CA GLU A 210 -4.60 8.74 3.49
C GLU A 210 -4.10 7.33 3.14
N ALA A 211 -3.58 7.12 1.93
CA ALA A 211 -3.01 5.84 1.52
C ALA A 211 -1.78 5.48 2.39
N GLN A 212 -0.90 6.44 2.66
CA GLN A 212 0.26 6.24 3.53
C GLN A 212 -0.17 5.93 4.97
N ALA A 213 -1.14 6.66 5.52
CA ALA A 213 -1.66 6.42 6.86
C ALA A 213 -2.29 5.03 6.98
N ARG A 214 -3.02 4.57 5.96
CA ARG A 214 -3.59 3.21 5.92
C ARG A 214 -2.51 2.14 5.84
N ALA A 215 -1.51 2.32 4.98
CA ALA A 215 -0.40 1.38 4.85
C ALA A 215 0.39 1.25 6.16
N GLU A 216 0.64 2.36 6.84
CA GLU A 216 1.33 2.36 8.14
C GLU A 216 0.47 1.70 9.24
N ALA A 217 -0.83 2.00 9.29
CA ALA A 217 -1.75 1.36 10.23
C ALA A 217 -1.82 -0.17 10.01
N GLU A 218 -1.88 -0.61 8.75
CA GLU A 218 -1.89 -2.04 8.41
C GLU A 218 -0.56 -2.72 8.77
N ALA A 219 0.58 -2.08 8.51
CA ALA A 219 1.89 -2.58 8.91
C ALA A 219 2.02 -2.74 10.43
N ARG A 220 1.53 -1.75 11.21
CA ARG A 220 1.50 -1.82 12.67
C ARG A 220 0.61 -2.96 13.18
N MET A 221 -0.55 -3.18 12.56
CA MET A 221 -1.44 -4.28 12.94
C MET A 221 -0.83 -5.65 12.64
N ARG A 222 -0.18 -5.80 11.48
CA ARG A 222 0.55 -7.05 11.14
C ARG A 222 1.69 -7.32 12.13
N ALA A 223 2.48 -6.30 12.45
CA ALA A 223 3.55 -6.42 13.43
C ALA A 223 3.01 -6.80 14.83
N ALA A 224 1.90 -6.21 15.27
CA ALA A 224 1.28 -6.56 16.55
C ALA A 224 0.77 -8.01 16.59
N VAL A 225 0.18 -8.50 15.49
CA VAL A 225 -0.26 -9.90 15.38
C VAL A 225 0.93 -10.85 15.40
N GLU A 226 2.01 -10.52 14.68
CA GLU A 226 3.21 -11.35 14.65
C GLU A 226 3.89 -11.43 16.02
N ILE A 227 3.99 -10.31 16.75
CA ILE A 227 4.52 -10.29 18.12
C ILE A 227 3.66 -11.17 19.04
N LYS A 228 2.33 -11.09 18.91
CA LYS A 228 1.43 -11.90 19.73
C LYS A 228 1.58 -13.39 19.42
N GLN A 229 1.69 -13.77 18.14
CA GLN A 229 1.92 -15.16 17.74
C GLN A 229 3.26 -15.68 18.26
N ARG A 230 4.34 -14.92 18.08
CA ARG A 230 5.66 -15.29 18.61
C ARG A 230 5.63 -15.50 20.12
N TYR A 231 4.96 -14.62 20.85
CA TYR A 231 4.80 -14.77 22.30
C TYR A 231 3.99 -16.02 22.67
N GLU A 232 2.87 -16.28 21.99
CA GLU A 232 2.07 -17.49 22.24
C GLU A 232 2.84 -18.77 21.92
N ASP A 233 3.61 -18.80 20.84
CA ASP A 233 4.42 -19.95 20.45
C ASP A 233 5.60 -20.16 21.40
N GLU A 234 6.25 -19.09 21.84
CA GLU A 234 7.32 -19.16 22.85
C GLU A 234 6.79 -19.68 24.20
N VAL A 235 5.61 -19.21 24.64
CA VAL A 235 4.97 -19.71 25.85
C VAL A 235 4.61 -21.18 25.73
N LYS A 236 4.09 -21.63 24.59
CA LYS A 236 3.78 -23.05 24.35
C LYS A 236 5.05 -23.91 24.32
N ALA A 237 6.09 -23.47 23.60
CA ALA A 237 7.36 -24.18 23.52
C ALA A 237 8.01 -24.31 24.89
N ARG A 238 7.99 -23.24 25.70
CA ARG A 238 8.50 -23.27 27.07
C ARG A 238 7.70 -24.21 27.98
N ALA A 239 6.38 -24.20 27.88
CA ALA A 239 5.52 -25.12 28.65
C ALA A 239 5.77 -26.59 28.27
N GLN A 240 5.95 -26.89 26.98
CA GLN A 240 6.29 -28.23 26.51
C GLN A 240 7.69 -28.67 26.98
N ALA A 241 8.68 -27.80 26.86
CA ALA A 241 10.04 -28.07 27.33
C ALA A 241 10.08 -28.32 28.85
N GLU A 242 9.34 -27.51 29.63
CA GLU A 242 9.26 -27.72 31.08
C GLU A 242 8.54 -29.02 31.43
N SER A 243 7.46 -29.37 30.72
CA SER A 243 6.75 -30.63 30.94
C SER A 243 7.63 -31.84 30.62
N LEU A 244 8.40 -31.79 29.53
CA LEU A 244 9.33 -32.86 29.16
C LEU A 244 10.46 -32.99 30.18
N ALA A 245 11.08 -31.88 30.57
CA ALA A 245 12.14 -31.87 31.58
C ALA A 245 11.66 -32.40 32.93
N ARG A 246 10.43 -32.07 33.35
CA ARG A 246 9.82 -32.64 34.57
C ARG A 246 9.58 -34.13 34.44
N ALA A 247 9.04 -34.59 33.31
CA ALA A 247 8.80 -36.02 33.08
C ALA A 247 10.10 -36.83 33.07
N GLU A 248 11.16 -36.31 32.44
CA GLU A 248 12.47 -36.95 32.41
C GLU A 248 13.10 -36.99 33.81
N ALA A 249 13.04 -35.89 34.56
CA ALA A 249 13.52 -35.84 35.94
C ALA A 249 12.76 -36.80 36.86
N GLU A 250 11.44 -36.92 36.72
CA GLU A 250 10.64 -37.86 37.51
C GLU A 250 10.97 -39.32 37.14
N ASN A 251 11.09 -39.64 35.86
CA ASN A 251 11.47 -40.98 35.41
C ASN A 251 12.87 -41.36 35.89
N ARG A 252 13.82 -40.43 35.85
CA ARG A 252 15.17 -40.65 36.37
C ARG A 252 15.16 -40.87 37.88
N ALA A 253 14.42 -40.05 38.64
CA ALA A 253 14.29 -40.21 40.08
C ALA A 253 13.65 -41.57 40.45
N ARG A 254 12.63 -42.02 39.70
CA ARG A 254 12.02 -43.34 39.87
C ARG A 254 13.01 -44.47 39.55
N ALA A 255 13.73 -44.39 38.44
CA ALA A 255 14.72 -45.39 38.05
C ALA A 255 15.86 -45.49 39.08
N GLU A 256 16.34 -44.35 39.59
CA GLU A 256 17.37 -44.33 40.65
C GLU A 256 16.83 -44.90 41.96
N ALA A 257 15.58 -44.59 42.36
CA ALA A 257 14.96 -45.16 43.55
C ALA A 257 14.75 -46.68 43.44
N GLU A 258 14.27 -47.17 42.30
CA GLU A 258 14.11 -48.61 42.04
C GLU A 258 15.46 -49.34 42.03
N ALA A 259 16.50 -48.74 41.43
CA ALA A 259 17.85 -49.29 41.44
C ALA A 259 18.42 -49.36 42.87
N GLN A 260 18.21 -48.32 43.68
CA GLN A 260 18.64 -48.30 45.08
C GLN A 260 17.91 -49.36 45.91
N GLU A 261 16.60 -49.53 45.75
CA GLU A 261 15.88 -50.57 46.48
C GLU A 261 16.28 -51.97 46.03
N ARG A 262 16.48 -52.21 44.73
CA ARG A 262 17.02 -53.50 44.26
C ARG A 262 18.41 -53.78 44.85
N ALA A 263 19.29 -52.78 44.89
CA ALA A 263 20.61 -52.92 45.49
C ALA A 263 20.54 -53.20 47.00
N ARG A 264 19.63 -52.54 47.73
CA ARG A 264 19.39 -52.80 49.16
C ARG A 264 18.85 -54.20 49.40
N MET A 265 17.86 -54.63 48.62
CA MET A 265 17.29 -55.97 48.73
C MET A 265 18.34 -57.06 48.43
N SER A 266 19.18 -56.86 47.42
CA SER A 266 20.30 -57.77 47.12
C SER A 266 21.31 -57.81 48.26
N ALA A 267 21.73 -56.65 48.78
CA ALA A 267 22.67 -56.58 49.89
C ALA A 267 22.11 -57.20 51.18
N GLN A 268 20.82 -57.03 51.46
CA GLN A 268 20.14 -57.67 52.59
C GLN A 268 20.06 -59.19 52.41
N ALA A 269 19.70 -59.66 51.22
CA ALA A 269 19.65 -61.09 50.92
C ALA A 269 21.03 -61.76 51.04
N GLU A 270 22.08 -61.10 50.54
CA GLU A 270 23.47 -61.57 50.70
C GLU A 270 23.92 -61.58 52.17
N ALA A 271 23.62 -60.51 52.92
CA ALA A 271 23.95 -60.43 54.34
C ALA A 271 23.22 -61.52 55.15
N GLU A 272 21.95 -61.78 54.87
CA GLU A 272 21.18 -62.83 55.53
C GLU A 272 21.68 -64.23 55.15
N ALA A 273 21.99 -64.47 53.87
CA ALA A 273 22.58 -65.72 53.42
C ALA A 273 23.93 -66.00 54.10
N LEU A 274 24.80 -64.99 54.21
CA LEU A 274 26.08 -65.10 54.90
C LEU A 274 25.90 -65.34 56.41
N ALA A 275 24.95 -64.66 57.05
CA ALA A 275 24.64 -64.85 58.46
C ALA A 275 24.13 -66.28 58.74
N ARG A 276 23.23 -66.80 57.89
CA ARG A 276 22.74 -68.18 57.97
C ARG A 276 23.87 -69.19 57.76
N ALA A 277 24.71 -69.00 56.73
CA ALA A 277 25.84 -69.88 56.47
C ALA A 277 26.85 -69.91 57.64
N ARG A 278 27.12 -68.75 58.27
CA ARG A 278 27.97 -68.68 59.47
C ARG A 278 27.35 -69.38 60.67
N ALA A 279 26.06 -69.16 60.93
CA ALA A 279 25.35 -69.80 62.03
C ALA A 279 25.33 -71.33 61.85
N GLU A 280 25.11 -71.81 60.63
CA GLU A 280 25.10 -73.24 60.31
C GLU A 280 26.51 -73.85 60.43
N ALA A 281 27.55 -73.16 59.96
CA ALA A 281 28.94 -73.58 60.12
C ALA A 281 29.36 -73.64 61.61
N GLN A 282 28.95 -72.65 62.42
CA GLN A 282 29.19 -72.65 63.86
C GLN A 282 28.45 -73.81 64.56
N ALA A 283 27.18 -74.04 64.22
CA ALA A 283 26.41 -75.14 64.78
C ALA A 283 27.02 -76.51 64.43
N ARG A 284 27.52 -76.68 63.20
CA ARG A 284 28.25 -77.89 62.78
C ARG A 284 29.56 -78.06 63.55
N ALA A 285 30.36 -77.00 63.67
CA ALA A 285 31.60 -77.04 64.43
C ALA A 285 31.37 -77.36 65.92
N GLU A 286 30.31 -76.83 66.52
CA GLU A 286 29.96 -77.14 67.92
C GLU A 286 29.47 -78.59 68.08
N LEU A 287 28.66 -79.08 67.13
CA LEU A 287 28.21 -80.47 67.12
C LEU A 287 29.40 -81.43 66.95
N GLU A 288 30.30 -81.13 66.01
CA GLU A 288 31.52 -81.93 65.78
C GLU A 288 32.43 -81.90 67.01
N ALA A 289 32.62 -80.74 67.65
CA ALA A 289 33.39 -80.63 68.88
C ALA A 289 32.75 -81.45 70.03
N LYS A 290 31.42 -81.45 70.16
CA LYS A 290 30.69 -82.28 71.13
C LYS A 290 30.84 -83.77 70.83
N LEU A 291 30.73 -84.18 69.56
CA LEU A 291 30.92 -85.56 69.14
C LEU A 291 32.36 -86.01 69.37
N GLN A 292 33.37 -85.19 69.07
CA GLN A 292 34.78 -85.49 69.35
C GLN A 292 35.05 -85.56 70.85
N ALA A 293 34.48 -84.66 71.66
CA ALA A 293 34.60 -84.72 73.11
C ALA A 293 33.96 -85.99 73.68
N MET A 294 32.77 -86.37 73.18
CA MET A 294 32.10 -87.62 73.56
C MET A 294 32.88 -88.84 73.10
N ALA A 295 33.45 -88.84 71.88
CA ALA A 295 34.30 -89.90 71.37
C ALA A 295 35.59 -90.04 72.19
N ARG A 296 36.22 -88.94 72.59
CA ARG A 296 37.38 -88.95 73.52
C ARG A 296 36.99 -89.47 74.89
N MET A 297 35.87 -89.04 75.45
CA MET A 297 35.38 -89.53 76.75
C MET A 297 35.07 -91.03 76.69
N LEU A 298 34.45 -91.52 75.61
CA LEU A 298 34.21 -92.94 75.38
C LEU A 298 35.51 -93.70 75.16
N ALA A 299 36.48 -93.16 74.42
CA ALA A 299 37.79 -93.77 74.23
C ALA A 299 38.61 -93.81 75.53
N GLU A 300 38.60 -92.76 76.34
CA GLU A 300 39.24 -92.73 77.67
C GLU A 300 38.55 -93.66 78.66
N ALA A 301 37.21 -93.73 78.65
CA ALA A 301 36.44 -94.69 79.43
C ALA A 301 36.73 -96.12 78.99
N GLN A 302 36.86 -96.37 77.69
CA GLN A 302 37.28 -97.66 77.14
C GLN A 302 38.74 -97.98 77.45
N LEU A 303 39.65 -97.00 77.48
CA LEU A 303 41.05 -97.21 77.87
C LEU A 303 41.18 -97.47 79.37
N LYS A 304 40.39 -96.82 80.23
CA LYS A 304 40.31 -97.15 81.66
C LYS A 304 39.67 -98.51 81.90
N ALA A 305 38.57 -98.82 81.20
CA ALA A 305 37.93 -100.13 81.27
C ALA A 305 38.83 -101.23 80.70
N LYS A 306 39.59 -100.97 79.62
CA LYS A 306 40.62 -101.86 79.09
C LYS A 306 41.82 -101.94 80.04
N ALA A 307 42.26 -100.88 80.72
CA ALA A 307 43.34 -100.97 81.71
C ALA A 307 42.94 -101.73 82.99
N GLU A 308 41.69 -101.62 83.45
CA GLU A 308 41.15 -102.45 84.55
C GLU A 308 40.83 -103.89 84.11
N ALA A 309 40.43 -104.10 82.84
CA ALA A 309 40.16 -105.41 82.27
C ALA A 309 41.43 -106.14 81.80
N GLU A 310 42.48 -105.45 81.34
CA GLU A 310 43.77 -106.03 80.90
C GLU A 310 44.62 -106.44 82.12
N ALA A 311 44.30 -105.91 83.32
CA ALA A 311 44.76 -106.45 84.60
C ALA A 311 43.99 -107.73 85.03
N ARG A 312 42.84 -108.06 84.42
CA ARG A 312 42.03 -109.26 84.73
C ARG A 312 41.86 -110.25 83.57
N ALA A 313 42.26 -109.91 82.34
CA ALA A 313 41.97 -110.69 81.13
C ALA A 313 43.19 -110.87 80.20
N ARG A 314 44.40 -110.98 80.76
CA ARG A 314 45.55 -111.57 80.03
C ARG A 314 45.49 -113.10 79.88
N VAL A 315 44.33 -113.72 80.14
CA VAL A 315 44.21 -115.19 80.09
C VAL A 315 43.12 -115.71 79.15
N GLU A 316 42.17 -114.91 78.65
CA GLU A 316 41.13 -115.48 77.78
C GLU A 316 40.82 -114.64 76.53
N ALA A 317 41.16 -115.26 75.39
CA ALA A 317 40.41 -115.21 74.14
C ALA A 317 40.68 -114.05 73.18
N GLU A 318 41.94 -114.00 72.76
CA GLU A 318 42.37 -113.78 71.38
C GLU A 318 41.60 -114.70 70.40
N ALA A 319 40.35 -114.37 70.04
CA ALA A 319 39.60 -115.11 69.00
C ALA A 319 38.40 -114.38 68.36
N LYS A 320 37.99 -113.18 68.79
CA LYS A 320 36.84 -112.46 68.20
C LYS A 320 37.18 -111.16 67.47
N GLU A 321 38.42 -110.67 67.54
CA GLU A 321 38.82 -109.38 66.95
C GLU A 321 39.04 -109.37 65.43
N ARG A 322 38.96 -110.52 64.75
CA ARG A 322 39.13 -110.57 63.29
C ARG A 322 37.84 -110.40 62.49
N GLU A 323 36.67 -110.62 63.07
CA GLU A 323 35.39 -110.56 62.33
C GLU A 323 34.79 -109.14 62.28
N ASP A 324 34.98 -108.32 63.31
CA ASP A 324 34.43 -106.96 63.35
C ASP A 324 35.31 -105.91 62.63
N ALA A 325 36.62 -106.16 62.53
CA ALA A 325 37.55 -105.33 61.75
C ALA A 325 37.30 -105.42 60.23
N GLU A 326 36.82 -106.57 59.74
CA GLU A 326 36.53 -106.77 58.32
C GLU A 326 35.16 -106.17 57.92
N ARG A 327 34.22 -106.07 58.87
CA ARG A 327 32.89 -105.44 58.68
C ARG A 327 32.99 -103.91 58.60
N GLN A 328 33.75 -103.28 59.50
CA GLN A 328 33.97 -101.82 59.48
C GLN A 328 34.76 -101.35 58.25
N ALA A 329 35.71 -102.16 57.76
CA ALA A 329 36.48 -101.82 56.56
C ALA A 329 35.63 -101.85 55.27
N ARG A 330 34.58 -102.68 55.20
CA ARG A 330 33.66 -102.73 54.06
C ARG A 330 32.65 -101.58 54.09
N GLU A 331 32.06 -101.26 55.24
CA GLU A 331 31.11 -100.14 55.38
C GLU A 331 31.76 -98.77 55.15
N ASP A 332 33.02 -98.57 55.57
CA ASP A 332 33.76 -97.32 55.30
C ASP A 332 34.16 -97.16 53.82
N ALA A 333 34.43 -98.27 53.12
CA ALA A 333 34.74 -98.24 51.69
C ALA A 333 33.49 -97.94 50.85
N GLU A 334 32.33 -98.49 51.22
CA GLU A 334 31.05 -98.25 50.53
C GLU A 334 30.53 -96.82 50.75
N ARG A 335 30.66 -96.28 51.98
CA ARG A 335 30.29 -94.89 52.29
C ARG A 335 31.15 -93.87 51.55
N ARG A 336 32.47 -94.09 51.46
CA ARG A 336 33.37 -93.20 50.70
C ARG A 336 33.09 -93.24 49.20
N ALA A 337 32.75 -94.40 48.64
CA ALA A 337 32.41 -94.53 47.23
C ALA A 337 31.08 -93.82 46.89
N GLN A 338 30.08 -93.85 47.77
CA GLN A 338 28.82 -93.10 47.59
C GLN A 338 29.01 -91.60 47.76
N GLU A 339 29.75 -91.14 48.77
CA GLU A 339 30.02 -89.72 48.99
C GLU A 339 30.83 -89.10 47.83
N GLU A 340 31.79 -89.83 47.26
CA GLU A 340 32.58 -89.36 46.12
C GLU A 340 31.76 -89.32 44.81
N ALA A 341 30.83 -90.28 44.62
CA ALA A 341 29.92 -90.29 43.49
C ALA A 341 28.90 -89.13 43.56
N ASP A 342 28.28 -88.90 44.71
CA ASP A 342 27.34 -87.78 44.91
C ASP A 342 28.05 -86.41 44.83
N ALA A 343 29.30 -86.32 45.31
CA ALA A 343 30.10 -85.10 45.17
C ALA A 343 30.42 -84.78 43.70
N ARG A 344 30.74 -85.81 42.89
CA ARG A 344 30.99 -85.64 41.45
C ARG A 344 29.73 -85.19 40.69
N VAL A 345 28.57 -85.80 40.96
CA VAL A 345 27.30 -85.44 40.31
C VAL A 345 26.89 -84.00 40.66
N ARG A 346 27.07 -83.58 41.92
CA ARG A 346 26.78 -82.20 42.33
C ARG A 346 27.75 -81.20 41.72
N ALA A 347 29.05 -81.51 41.69
CA ALA A 347 30.07 -80.63 41.08
C ALA A 347 29.83 -80.45 39.57
N GLU A 348 29.45 -81.51 38.86
CA GLU A 348 29.18 -81.46 37.42
C GLU A 348 27.87 -80.70 37.11
N ALA A 349 26.84 -80.86 37.95
CA ALA A 349 25.59 -80.10 37.84
C ALA A 349 25.81 -78.60 38.15
N GLU A 350 26.61 -78.27 39.17
CA GLU A 350 26.94 -76.89 39.52
C GLU A 350 27.82 -76.22 38.45
N ALA A 351 28.77 -76.94 37.87
CA ALA A 351 29.60 -76.45 36.77
C ALA A 351 28.76 -76.13 35.53
N LYS A 352 27.85 -77.03 35.12
CA LYS A 352 26.92 -76.77 34.01
C LYS A 352 26.00 -75.59 34.27
N ALA A 353 25.44 -75.48 35.48
CA ALA A 353 24.57 -74.36 35.83
C ALA A 353 25.31 -73.00 35.81
N ARG A 354 26.57 -72.96 36.26
CA ARG A 354 27.41 -71.76 36.18
C ARG A 354 27.78 -71.39 34.75
N GLU A 355 28.15 -72.36 33.92
CA GLU A 355 28.51 -72.13 32.51
C GLU A 355 27.30 -71.61 31.71
N GLU A 356 26.11 -72.17 31.93
CA GLU A 356 24.88 -71.74 31.27
C GLU A 356 24.45 -70.34 31.74
N ALA A 357 24.59 -70.03 33.04
CA ALA A 357 24.34 -68.70 33.58
C ALA A 357 25.33 -67.65 33.08
N GLU A 358 26.62 -67.98 33.00
CA GLU A 358 27.66 -67.06 32.49
C GLU A 358 27.46 -66.78 30.99
N ARG A 359 27.12 -67.81 30.20
CA ARG A 359 26.82 -67.65 28.78
C ARG A 359 25.61 -66.75 28.56
N LYS A 360 24.53 -66.95 29.32
CA LYS A 360 23.32 -66.12 29.23
C LYS A 360 23.58 -64.66 29.62
N ALA A 361 24.38 -64.45 30.68
CA ALA A 361 24.79 -63.11 31.10
C ALA A 361 25.67 -62.39 30.05
N ARG A 362 26.57 -63.12 29.37
CA ARG A 362 27.38 -62.58 28.27
C ARG A 362 26.54 -62.24 27.05
N GLU A 363 25.62 -63.11 26.64
CA GLU A 363 24.72 -62.87 25.50
C GLU A 363 23.81 -61.64 25.74
N GLU A 364 23.24 -61.50 26.95
CA GLU A 364 22.44 -60.31 27.29
C GLU A 364 23.28 -59.03 27.38
N ALA A 365 24.49 -59.09 27.93
CA ALA A 365 25.39 -57.94 27.99
C ALA A 365 25.84 -57.49 26.59
N GLU A 366 26.11 -58.45 25.70
CA GLU A 366 26.51 -58.17 24.32
C GLU A 366 25.34 -57.60 23.49
N GLN A 367 24.12 -58.12 23.68
CA GLN A 367 22.93 -57.54 23.05
C GLN A 367 22.67 -56.11 23.51
N ARG A 368 22.73 -55.84 24.81
CA ARG A 368 22.55 -54.48 25.35
C ARG A 368 23.61 -53.51 24.84
N ALA A 369 24.88 -53.94 24.77
CA ALA A 369 25.96 -53.11 24.22
C ALA A 369 25.77 -52.80 22.73
N ARG A 370 25.27 -53.76 21.94
CA ARG A 370 24.94 -53.55 20.52
C ARG A 370 23.76 -52.60 20.34
N GLU A 371 22.68 -52.80 21.10
CA GLU A 371 21.50 -51.92 21.05
C GLU A 371 21.83 -50.48 21.47
N GLU A 372 22.65 -50.30 22.52
CA GLU A 372 23.08 -48.98 22.96
C GLU A 372 24.00 -48.31 21.92
N ALA A 373 24.92 -49.06 21.30
CA ALA A 373 25.77 -48.53 20.24
C ALA A 373 24.97 -48.12 19.00
N GLU A 374 23.96 -48.92 18.61
CA GLU A 374 23.09 -48.62 17.48
C GLU A 374 22.17 -47.43 17.76
N ALA A 375 21.64 -47.31 18.98
CA ALA A 375 20.85 -46.15 19.41
C ALA A 375 21.69 -44.87 19.42
N ARG A 376 22.93 -44.92 19.93
CA ARG A 376 23.87 -43.79 19.90
C ARG A 376 24.21 -43.38 18.47
N ALA A 377 24.47 -44.34 17.58
CA ALA A 377 24.75 -44.05 16.17
C ALA A 377 23.57 -43.37 15.46
N ARG A 378 22.33 -43.79 15.74
CA ARG A 378 21.13 -43.15 15.18
C ARG A 378 20.94 -41.71 15.67
N ILE A 379 21.14 -41.47 16.97
CA ILE A 379 21.05 -40.12 17.54
C ILE A 379 22.14 -39.21 16.97
N GLU A 380 23.37 -39.72 16.81
CA GLU A 380 24.47 -38.95 16.22
C GLU A 380 24.23 -38.64 14.74
N GLU A 381 23.70 -39.61 13.97
CA GLU A 381 23.34 -39.40 12.57
C GLU A 381 22.20 -38.37 12.42
N GLU A 382 21.18 -38.47 13.27
CA GLU A 382 20.06 -37.52 13.28
C GLU A 382 20.52 -36.11 13.69
N ALA A 383 21.40 -36.00 14.69
CA ALA A 383 22.01 -34.74 15.10
C ALA A 383 22.84 -34.13 13.97
N ARG A 384 23.65 -34.93 13.25
CA ARG A 384 24.39 -34.45 12.06
C ARG A 384 23.47 -33.97 10.95
N ARG A 385 22.40 -34.69 10.65
CA ARG A 385 21.41 -34.28 9.63
C ARG A 385 20.72 -32.98 10.03
N GLN A 386 20.37 -32.82 11.30
CA GLN A 386 19.79 -31.57 11.80
C GLN A 386 20.78 -30.43 11.72
N GLU A 387 22.04 -30.62 12.15
CA GLU A 387 23.09 -29.61 12.08
C GLU A 387 23.37 -29.17 10.63
N GLU A 388 23.44 -30.11 9.69
CA GLU A 388 23.61 -29.82 8.26
C GLU A 388 22.41 -29.06 7.69
N SER A 389 21.18 -29.46 8.07
CA SER A 389 19.97 -28.74 7.66
C SER A 389 19.93 -27.31 8.21
N PHE A 390 20.39 -27.11 9.45
CA PHE A 390 20.43 -25.80 10.10
C PHE A 390 21.53 -24.93 9.50
N ARG A 391 22.70 -25.52 9.16
CA ARG A 391 23.78 -24.84 8.44
C ARG A 391 23.32 -24.36 7.07
N LEU A 392 22.67 -25.23 6.28
CA LEU A 392 22.13 -24.87 4.98
C LEU A 392 21.06 -23.79 5.08
N ALA A 393 20.14 -23.89 6.04
CA ALA A 393 19.12 -22.86 6.27
C ALA A 393 19.74 -21.51 6.67
N ARG A 394 20.81 -21.52 7.47
CA ARG A 394 21.55 -20.32 7.85
C ARG A 394 22.29 -19.70 6.66
N GLU A 395 23.00 -20.51 5.88
CA GLU A 395 23.71 -20.05 4.67
C GLU A 395 22.72 -19.46 3.65
N GLU A 396 21.56 -20.09 3.46
CA GLU A 396 20.51 -19.58 2.57
C GLU A 396 19.92 -18.26 3.11
N ALA A 397 19.69 -18.15 4.43
CA ALA A 397 19.23 -16.91 5.05
C ALA A 397 20.25 -15.78 4.93
N GLU A 398 21.53 -16.09 5.10
CA GLU A 398 22.63 -15.13 4.95
C GLU A 398 22.79 -14.68 3.50
N ALA A 399 22.73 -15.59 2.52
CA ALA A 399 22.74 -15.26 1.11
C ALA A 399 21.54 -14.36 0.72
N LYS A 400 20.34 -14.65 1.24
CA LYS A 400 19.16 -13.80 1.04
C LYS A 400 19.32 -12.42 1.68
N ALA A 401 19.94 -12.34 2.86
CA ALA A 401 20.19 -11.06 3.53
C ALA A 401 21.17 -10.19 2.73
N ILE A 402 22.25 -10.78 2.22
CA ILE A 402 23.23 -10.09 1.37
C ILE A 402 22.56 -9.61 0.07
N ALA A 403 21.80 -10.48 -0.61
CA ALA A 403 21.08 -10.10 -1.82
C ALA A 403 20.06 -8.97 -1.59
N ALA A 404 19.37 -8.99 -0.45
CA ALA A 404 18.44 -7.92 -0.06
C ALA A 404 19.15 -6.60 0.24
N GLU A 405 20.32 -6.64 0.88
CA GLU A 405 21.16 -5.46 1.12
C GLU A 405 21.67 -4.85 -0.20
N GLU A 406 22.16 -5.69 -1.12
CA GLU A 406 22.61 -5.25 -2.44
C GLU A 406 21.48 -4.62 -3.25
N ALA A 407 20.30 -5.25 -3.25
CA ALA A 407 19.11 -4.69 -3.91
C ALA A 407 18.71 -3.33 -3.30
N ARG A 408 18.77 -3.20 -1.98
CA ARG A 408 18.51 -1.92 -1.29
C ARG A 408 19.54 -0.87 -1.67
N ARG A 409 20.82 -1.23 -1.75
CA ARG A 409 21.90 -0.32 -2.15
C ARG A 409 21.71 0.17 -3.60
N GLN A 410 21.33 -0.72 -4.51
CA GLN A 410 21.01 -0.35 -5.89
C GLN A 410 19.80 0.58 -5.97
N ALA A 411 18.74 0.31 -5.20
CA ALA A 411 17.56 1.18 -5.14
C ALA A 411 17.89 2.57 -4.59
N LEU A 412 18.75 2.66 -3.56
CA LEU A 412 19.22 3.94 -3.03
C LEU A 412 20.07 4.70 -4.04
N ALA A 413 20.98 4.04 -4.76
CA ALA A 413 21.76 4.67 -5.81
C ALA A 413 20.87 5.22 -6.94
N GLN A 414 19.83 4.48 -7.34
CA GLN A 414 18.84 4.96 -8.32
C GLN A 414 18.09 6.18 -7.80
N LEU A 415 17.62 6.14 -6.54
CA LEU A 415 16.94 7.27 -5.92
C LEU A 415 17.83 8.52 -5.86
N GLU A 416 19.11 8.36 -5.51
CA GLU A 416 20.08 9.46 -5.49
C GLU A 416 20.25 10.07 -6.88
N THR A 417 20.40 9.25 -7.93
CA THR A 417 20.49 9.75 -9.30
C THR A 417 19.22 10.49 -9.74
N GLU A 418 18.04 10.00 -9.35
CA GLU A 418 16.78 10.65 -9.67
C GLU A 418 16.64 11.99 -8.92
N VAL A 419 17.03 12.05 -7.65
CA VAL A 419 17.04 13.29 -6.86
C VAL A 419 18.03 14.30 -7.47
N GLN A 420 19.22 13.86 -7.88
CA GLN A 420 20.18 14.73 -8.56
C GLN A 420 19.63 15.26 -9.90
N ALA A 421 18.99 14.41 -10.70
CA ALA A 421 18.36 14.82 -11.95
C ALA A 421 17.22 15.83 -11.72
N ARG A 422 16.34 15.57 -10.74
CA ARG A 422 15.23 16.48 -10.39
C ARG A 422 15.73 17.82 -9.86
N THR A 423 16.76 17.82 -9.01
CA THR A 423 17.34 19.06 -8.47
C THR A 423 18.06 19.87 -9.54
N ALA A 424 18.77 19.21 -10.47
CA ALA A 424 19.37 19.87 -11.63
C ALA A 424 18.29 20.48 -12.55
N ALA A 425 17.23 19.73 -12.87
CA ALA A 425 16.12 20.22 -13.68
C ALA A 425 15.38 21.40 -13.01
N GLN A 426 15.19 21.36 -11.69
CA GLN A 426 14.61 22.48 -10.94
C GLN A 426 15.53 23.71 -10.95
N ALA A 427 16.84 23.52 -10.83
CA ALA A 427 17.80 24.63 -10.90
C ALA A 427 17.81 25.27 -12.29
N GLU A 428 17.74 24.46 -13.35
CA GLU A 428 17.65 24.94 -14.73
C GLU A 428 16.31 25.66 -14.99
N ALA A 429 15.19 25.11 -14.56
CA ALA A 429 13.88 25.75 -14.66
C ALA A 429 13.83 27.09 -13.91
N ARG A 430 14.48 27.18 -12.73
CA ARG A 430 14.62 28.45 -12.01
C ARG A 430 15.49 29.45 -12.78
N ARG A 431 16.63 29.02 -13.32
CA ARG A 431 17.49 29.89 -14.16
C ARG A 431 16.75 30.40 -15.38
N GLU A 432 15.96 29.56 -16.05
CA GLU A 432 15.12 29.99 -17.17
C GLU A 432 14.05 30.98 -16.74
N ALA A 433 13.37 30.73 -15.61
CA ALA A 433 12.37 31.64 -15.08
C ALA A 433 12.98 33.00 -14.72
N ASP A 434 14.15 33.01 -14.07
CA ASP A 434 14.89 34.22 -13.72
C ASP A 434 15.35 34.96 -14.98
N ALA A 435 15.86 34.25 -15.99
CA ALA A 435 16.25 34.83 -17.27
C ALA A 435 15.05 35.42 -18.03
N ARG A 436 13.90 34.75 -18.03
CA ARG A 436 12.65 35.28 -18.61
C ARG A 436 12.15 36.51 -17.86
N ALA A 437 12.24 36.51 -16.53
CA ALA A 437 11.88 37.68 -15.71
C ALA A 437 12.81 38.87 -15.99
N ALA A 438 14.13 38.64 -16.07
CA ALA A 438 15.10 39.65 -16.43
C ALA A 438 14.85 40.22 -17.85
N ALA A 439 14.58 39.34 -18.83
CA ALA A 439 14.25 39.77 -20.19
C ALA A 439 12.94 40.58 -20.25
N ALA A 440 11.92 40.19 -19.49
CA ALA A 440 10.67 40.94 -19.39
C ALA A 440 10.86 42.32 -18.75
N ASN A 441 11.71 42.43 -17.72
CA ASN A 441 12.04 43.71 -17.10
C ASN A 441 12.82 44.61 -18.06
N LEU A 442 13.83 44.08 -18.76
CA LEU A 442 14.57 44.83 -19.78
C LEU A 442 13.65 45.32 -20.91
N ALA A 443 12.71 44.48 -21.37
CA ALA A 443 11.74 44.89 -22.37
C ALA A 443 10.82 46.02 -21.88
N ARG A 444 10.41 45.99 -20.60
CA ARG A 444 9.64 47.09 -19.99
C ARG A 444 10.45 48.38 -19.94
N GLU A 445 11.71 48.32 -19.49
CA GLU A 445 12.60 49.49 -19.45
C GLU A 445 12.83 50.07 -20.86
N GLN A 446 12.98 49.22 -21.88
CA GLN A 446 13.10 49.67 -23.27
C GLN A 446 11.84 50.37 -23.77
N VAL A 447 10.66 49.83 -23.45
CA VAL A 447 9.37 50.47 -23.81
C VAL A 447 9.21 51.80 -23.08
N GLU A 448 9.52 51.87 -21.78
CA GLU A 448 9.49 53.13 -21.02
C GLU A 448 10.46 54.17 -21.58
N ALA A 449 11.68 53.75 -21.94
CA ALA A 449 12.67 54.61 -22.58
C ALA A 449 12.20 55.12 -23.95
N GLN A 450 11.56 54.27 -24.76
CA GLN A 450 10.98 54.67 -26.05
C GLN A 450 9.82 55.66 -25.87
N ILE A 451 8.92 55.40 -24.92
CA ILE A 451 7.81 56.32 -24.59
C ILE A 451 8.36 57.67 -24.15
N LYS A 452 9.38 57.68 -23.28
CA LYS A 452 10.02 58.91 -22.81
C LYS A 452 10.69 59.67 -23.96
N ALA A 453 11.45 58.97 -24.81
CA ALA A 453 12.11 59.57 -25.97
C ALA A 453 11.09 60.14 -26.97
N GLU A 454 9.98 59.44 -27.22
CA GLU A 454 8.92 59.93 -28.10
C GLU A 454 8.19 61.14 -27.49
N ALA A 455 7.95 61.12 -26.17
CA ALA A 455 7.36 62.25 -25.46
C ALA A 455 8.28 63.50 -25.52
N GLU A 456 9.58 63.33 -25.30
CA GLU A 456 10.57 64.40 -25.43
C GLU A 456 10.66 64.92 -26.87
N ALA A 457 10.65 64.03 -27.87
CA ALA A 457 10.66 64.42 -29.28
C ALA A 457 9.38 65.19 -29.67
N ARG A 458 8.21 64.75 -29.19
CA ARG A 458 6.93 65.46 -29.38
C ARG A 458 6.93 66.83 -28.69
N ALA A 459 7.51 66.92 -27.49
CA ALA A 459 7.64 68.18 -26.77
C ALA A 459 8.54 69.17 -27.54
N ARG A 460 9.71 68.73 -28.01
CA ARG A 460 10.60 69.57 -28.85
C ARG A 460 9.93 70.01 -30.14
N ALA A 461 9.25 69.10 -30.85
CA ALA A 461 8.51 69.44 -32.06
C ALA A 461 7.36 70.43 -31.80
N ALA A 462 6.72 70.37 -30.62
CA ALA A 462 5.70 71.34 -30.22
C ALA A 462 6.32 72.71 -29.89
N GLU A 463 7.47 72.74 -29.23
CA GLU A 463 8.23 73.97 -28.98
C GLU A 463 8.68 74.62 -30.30
N GLU A 464 9.24 73.85 -31.23
CA GLU A 464 9.63 74.33 -32.57
C GLU A 464 8.43 74.88 -33.35
N ARG A 465 7.28 74.19 -33.34
CA ARG A 465 6.06 74.73 -33.97
C ARG A 465 5.57 76.01 -33.31
N SER A 466 5.72 76.12 -31.99
CA SER A 466 5.34 77.32 -31.24
C SER A 466 6.25 78.50 -31.62
N THR A 467 7.57 78.28 -31.69
CA THR A 467 8.52 79.32 -32.09
C THR A 467 8.34 79.73 -33.56
N GLU A 468 8.07 78.78 -34.46
CA GLU A 468 7.72 79.07 -35.86
C GLU A 468 6.42 79.87 -35.96
N ALA A 469 5.38 79.50 -35.20
CA ALA A 469 4.11 80.23 -35.19
C ALA A 469 4.27 81.66 -34.66
N LEU A 470 5.09 81.85 -33.61
CA LEU A 470 5.44 83.18 -33.10
C LEU A 470 6.21 84.00 -34.14
N ALA A 471 7.19 83.41 -34.81
CA ALA A 471 7.95 84.08 -35.88
C ALA A 471 7.05 84.49 -37.06
N GLN A 472 6.10 83.63 -37.45
CA GLN A 472 5.10 83.95 -38.47
C GLN A 472 4.17 85.09 -38.04
N LEU A 473 3.76 85.12 -36.77
CA LEU A 473 2.93 86.19 -36.22
C LEU A 473 3.68 87.53 -36.22
N GLU A 474 4.94 87.56 -35.78
CA GLU A 474 5.79 88.76 -35.82
C GLU A 474 5.99 89.26 -37.25
N ALA A 475 6.25 88.36 -38.20
CA ALA A 475 6.38 88.70 -39.62
C ALA A 475 5.07 89.29 -40.17
N ALA A 476 3.92 88.72 -39.83
CA ALA A 476 2.61 89.24 -40.24
C ALA A 476 2.29 90.61 -39.62
N MET A 477 2.69 90.84 -38.36
CA MET A 477 2.53 92.13 -37.69
C MET A 477 3.39 93.21 -38.36
N ARG A 478 4.66 92.92 -38.69
CA ARG A 478 5.53 93.86 -39.44
C ARG A 478 4.96 94.19 -40.82
N ALA A 479 4.50 93.18 -41.56
CA ALA A 479 3.89 93.39 -42.87
C ALA A 479 2.63 94.28 -42.81
N ARG A 480 1.91 94.28 -41.67
CA ARG A 480 0.76 95.16 -41.43
C ARG A 480 1.17 96.58 -41.01
N GLU A 481 2.31 96.76 -40.37
CA GLU A 481 2.84 98.10 -40.04
C GLU A 481 3.42 98.80 -41.27
N GLU A 482 3.91 98.04 -42.26
CA GLU A 482 4.50 98.55 -43.51
C GLU A 482 3.45 98.86 -44.61
N ALA A 483 2.20 98.41 -44.46
CA ALA A 483 1.09 98.61 -45.39
C ALA A 483 0.09 99.67 -44.90
#